data_AF-A0A396GUI9-F1
#
_entry.id   AF-A0A396GUI9-F1
#
_cell.length_a   1.000
_cell.length_b   1.000
_cell.length_c   1.000
_cell.angle_alpha   90.00
_cell.angle_beta   90.00
_cell.angle_gamma   90.00
#
_symmetry.space_group_name_H-M   'P 1'
#
loop_
_entity.id
_entity.type
_entity.pdbx_description
1 polymer ?
#
loop_
_entity_poly.entity_id
_entity_poly.type
_entity_poly.pdbx_seq_one_letter_code
_entity_poly.pdbx_strand_id
1 'polypeptide(L)'
;MHSIEELLNKETKPEKNYGSTVKLLSDLEILNEMHFDDVHGAYFDFGNHTEKVQLKWKELKARRQLVREVLERPVLKLVPQIGYVNFFPFMGRIIPSGSWILEKQLELISNRSLLWTDYGLRSLAKTSSLYMKYNTEHEAPYWRGTIWINMNYRVLSALHHYSEESGPYQEKAKTMYKELRSNLIRNMVHNYQQTGFLWEQYDQVNGKGKGAHPFTGWTSTVVLMMAEAYDII
;
A
#
# COMPACT_ATOMS: atom_id res chain seq x y z
N MET A 1 6.22 -11.22 17.58
CA MET A 1 7.30 -11.91 18.32
C MET A 1 7.19 -11.67 19.82
N HIS A 2 7.06 -10.43 20.28
CA HIS A 2 6.84 -10.15 21.71
C HIS A 2 5.66 -10.93 22.30
N SER A 3 4.48 -10.90 21.67
CA SER A 3 3.30 -11.66 22.13
C SER A 3 3.52 -13.18 22.17
N ILE A 4 4.42 -13.70 21.33
CA ILE A 4 4.82 -15.12 21.36
C ILE A 4 5.74 -15.40 22.55
N GLU A 5 6.67 -14.48 22.87
CA GLU A 5 7.50 -14.61 24.08
C GLU A 5 6.66 -14.60 25.35
N GLU A 6 5.67 -13.71 25.43
CA GLU A 6 4.72 -13.64 26.53
C GLU A 6 3.91 -14.94 26.63
N LEU A 7 3.35 -15.41 25.52
CA LEU A 7 2.59 -16.67 25.48
C LEU A 7 3.43 -17.88 25.93
N LEU A 8 4.71 -17.92 25.53
CA LEU A 8 5.63 -19.01 25.86
C LEU A 8 6.32 -18.86 27.21
N ASN A 9 6.05 -17.78 27.98
CA ASN A 9 6.74 -17.44 29.22
C ASN A 9 8.27 -17.52 29.10
N LYS A 10 8.82 -17.08 27.96
CA LYS A 10 10.28 -17.11 27.76
C LYS A 10 10.95 -16.03 28.60
N GLU A 11 11.99 -16.41 29.34
CA GLU A 11 12.89 -15.44 29.96
C GLU A 11 13.52 -14.55 28.87
N THR A 12 13.24 -13.25 28.93
CA THR A 12 13.77 -12.26 28.00
C THR A 12 15.22 -11.96 28.36
N LYS A 13 16.15 -12.30 27.46
CA LYS A 13 17.53 -11.83 27.58
C LYS A 13 17.60 -10.36 27.15
N PRO A 14 18.37 -9.48 27.83
CA PRO A 14 18.43 -8.05 27.52
C PRO A 14 18.74 -7.73 26.05
N GLU A 15 19.62 -8.53 25.42
CA GLU A 15 20.05 -8.39 24.02
C GLU A 15 19.01 -8.89 22.99
N LYS A 16 17.90 -9.50 23.44
CA LYS A 16 16.85 -10.09 22.61
C LYS A 16 15.45 -9.77 23.14
N ASN A 17 15.24 -8.53 23.59
CA ASN A 17 13.94 -8.11 24.12
C ASN A 17 13.06 -7.57 22.97
N TYR A 18 12.12 -8.38 22.47
CA TYR A 18 11.21 -7.90 21.43
C TYR A 18 10.23 -6.83 21.93
N GLY A 19 9.95 -6.76 23.24
CA GLY A 19 9.07 -5.75 23.82
C GLY A 19 9.65 -4.34 23.73
N SER A 20 10.95 -4.16 24.01
CA SER A 20 11.61 -2.86 23.82
C SER A 20 11.73 -2.49 22.34
N THR A 21 11.99 -3.46 21.47
CA THR A 21 11.99 -3.23 20.00
C THR A 21 10.62 -2.79 19.50
N VAL A 22 9.53 -3.43 19.95
CA VAL A 22 8.17 -3.02 19.59
C VAL A 22 7.92 -1.59 20.04
N LYS A 23 8.19 -1.26 21.31
CA LYS A 23 8.01 0.11 21.84
C LYS A 23 8.77 1.16 21.02
N LEU A 24 10.01 0.87 20.64
CA LEU A 24 10.82 1.78 19.84
C LEU A 24 10.28 1.95 18.41
N LEU A 25 9.91 0.85 17.74
CA LEU A 25 9.50 0.90 16.33
C LEU A 25 8.03 1.28 16.13
N SER A 26 7.21 1.19 17.19
CA SER A 26 5.83 1.68 17.19
C SER A 26 5.70 3.09 17.78
N ASP A 27 6.80 3.73 18.15
CA ASP A 27 6.79 5.11 18.62
C ASP A 27 6.41 6.05 17.47
N LEU A 28 5.24 6.68 17.60
CA LEU A 28 4.69 7.52 16.56
C LEU A 28 5.50 8.82 16.36
N GLU A 29 6.11 9.36 17.42
CA GLU A 29 6.89 10.59 17.34
C GLU A 29 8.17 10.35 16.55
N ILE A 30 8.89 9.26 16.85
CA ILE A 30 10.08 8.84 16.10
C ILE A 30 9.72 8.55 14.64
N LEU A 31 8.62 7.82 14.40
CA LEU A 31 8.17 7.53 13.04
C LEU A 31 7.83 8.81 12.27
N ASN A 32 7.19 9.78 12.92
CA ASN A 32 6.83 11.05 12.31
C ASN A 32 8.05 11.90 11.98
N GLU A 33 9.01 12.00 12.91
CA GLU A 33 10.27 12.72 12.68
C GLU A 33 11.02 12.20 11.45
N MET A 34 11.02 10.88 11.25
CA MET A 34 11.79 10.25 10.18
C MET A 34 11.08 10.23 8.82
N HIS A 35 9.76 10.09 8.80
CA HIS A 35 9.03 9.71 7.58
C HIS A 35 7.79 10.55 7.27
N PHE A 36 7.23 11.29 8.23
CA PHE A 36 5.96 11.98 8.02
C PHE A 36 6.18 13.36 7.40
N ASP A 37 5.39 13.65 6.36
CA ASP A 37 5.32 14.97 5.75
C ASP A 37 3.97 15.62 6.07
N ASP A 38 4.00 16.68 6.86
CA ASP A 38 2.79 17.38 7.33
C ASP A 38 2.00 18.02 6.18
N VAL A 39 2.69 18.42 5.09
CA VAL A 39 2.07 19.10 3.95
C VAL A 39 1.15 18.15 3.18
N HIS A 40 1.62 16.92 2.93
CA HIS A 40 0.85 15.91 2.23
C HIS A 40 0.03 15.02 3.19
N GLY A 41 0.32 15.06 4.49
CA GLY A 41 -0.30 14.21 5.49
C GLY A 41 -0.01 12.72 5.28
N ALA A 42 1.21 12.40 4.82
CA ALA A 42 1.61 11.05 4.42
C ALA A 42 3.03 10.71 4.84
N TYR A 43 3.29 9.41 5.01
CA TYR A 43 4.62 8.88 5.26
C TYR A 43 5.36 8.62 3.94
N PHE A 44 6.65 8.93 3.87
CA PHE A 44 7.46 8.75 2.66
C PHE A 44 8.82 8.11 2.97
N ASP A 45 9.36 7.43 1.97
CA ASP A 45 10.77 7.05 1.96
C ASP A 45 11.66 8.29 1.83
N PHE A 46 12.87 8.25 2.38
CA PHE A 46 13.86 9.30 2.28
C PHE A 46 15.09 8.82 1.50
N GLY A 47 15.64 9.67 0.63
CA GLY A 47 16.86 9.32 -0.10
C GLY A 47 17.39 10.40 -1.02
N ASN A 48 18.53 10.11 -1.66
CA ASN A 48 19.14 11.00 -2.65
C ASN A 48 18.37 10.92 -3.98
N HIS A 49 17.42 11.84 -4.19
CA HIS A 49 16.37 11.70 -5.18
C HIS A 49 16.21 12.92 -6.10
N THR A 50 15.76 12.69 -7.33
CA THR A 50 15.26 13.71 -8.27
C THR A 50 14.07 13.18 -9.07
N GLU A 51 13.05 14.01 -9.22
CA GLU A 51 11.89 13.73 -10.09
C GLU A 51 12.18 14.05 -11.55
N LYS A 52 13.28 14.77 -11.84
CA LYS A 52 13.67 15.16 -13.21
C LYS A 52 14.49 14.05 -13.86
N VAL A 53 13.82 12.94 -14.11
CA VAL A 53 14.36 11.79 -14.84
C VAL A 53 13.42 11.39 -15.95
N GLN A 54 13.98 10.89 -17.06
CA GLN A 54 13.19 10.39 -18.18
C GLN A 54 13.88 9.21 -18.86
N LEU A 55 13.10 8.39 -19.55
CA LEU A 55 13.62 7.39 -20.48
C LEU A 55 13.71 8.03 -21.87
N LYS A 56 14.89 7.96 -22.48
CA LYS A 56 15.16 8.54 -23.81
C LYS A 56 15.89 7.54 -24.68
N TRP A 57 15.43 7.40 -25.93
CA TRP A 57 16.12 6.60 -26.93
C TRP A 57 17.43 7.25 -27.33
N LYS A 58 18.53 6.50 -27.28
CA LYS A 58 19.85 6.92 -27.77
C LYS A 58 20.43 5.85 -28.70
N GLU A 59 21.13 6.30 -29.73
CA GLU A 59 21.92 5.43 -30.60
C GLU A 59 23.28 5.16 -29.94
N LEU A 60 23.55 3.91 -29.59
CA LEU A 60 24.80 3.49 -28.95
C LEU A 60 25.38 2.33 -29.76
N LYS A 61 26.55 2.53 -30.36
CA LYS A 61 27.30 1.50 -31.11
C LYS A 61 26.43 0.76 -32.14
N ALA A 62 25.70 1.50 -32.98
CA ALA A 62 24.77 0.99 -34.00
C ALA A 62 23.57 0.16 -33.46
N ARG A 63 23.21 0.31 -32.19
CA ARG A 63 21.95 -0.18 -31.62
C ARG A 63 21.23 0.93 -30.90
N ARG A 64 19.93 1.02 -31.14
CA ARG A 64 19.02 1.93 -30.43
C ARG A 64 18.72 1.34 -29.04
N GLN A 65 18.97 2.11 -27.98
CA GLN A 65 18.73 1.68 -26.59
C GLN A 65 17.94 2.74 -25.84
N LEU A 66 16.98 2.30 -25.02
CA LEU A 66 16.24 3.17 -24.12
C LEU A 66 17.06 3.35 -22.84
N VAL A 67 17.55 4.56 -22.59
CA VAL A 67 18.39 4.86 -21.43
C VAL A 67 17.72 5.85 -20.50
N ARG A 68 17.97 5.71 -19.19
CA ARG A 68 17.58 6.71 -18.19
C ARG A 68 18.49 7.92 -18.30
N GLU A 69 17.89 9.09 -18.47
CA GLU A 69 18.55 10.39 -18.45
C GLU A 69 18.15 11.13 -17.18
N VAL A 70 19.14 11.67 -16.48
CA VAL A 70 18.97 12.49 -15.27
C VAL A 70 19.14 13.94 -15.68
N LEU A 71 18.09 14.75 -15.52
CA LEU A 71 18.03 16.13 -15.97
C LEU A 71 18.36 17.13 -14.86
N GLU A 72 18.29 16.70 -13.60
CA GLU A 72 18.64 17.50 -12.43
C GLU A 72 19.40 16.65 -11.42
N ARG A 73 20.41 17.23 -10.77
CA ARG A 73 21.19 16.53 -9.75
C ARG A 73 20.27 16.11 -8.60
N PRO A 74 20.31 14.85 -8.14
CA PRO A 74 19.53 14.43 -6.99
C PRO A 74 20.01 15.11 -5.71
N VAL A 75 19.08 15.28 -4.77
CA VAL A 75 19.32 15.81 -3.43
C VAL A 75 18.66 14.92 -2.39
N LEU A 76 19.16 14.93 -1.16
CA LEU A 76 18.52 14.22 -0.05
C LEU A 76 17.16 14.86 0.26
N LYS A 77 16.08 14.08 0.10
CA LYS A 77 14.70 14.51 0.36
C LYS A 77 13.76 13.31 0.49
N LEU A 78 12.53 13.58 0.95
CA LEU A 78 11.44 12.62 0.85
C LEU A 78 11.10 12.33 -0.62
N VAL A 79 10.83 11.06 -0.92
CA VAL A 79 10.52 10.56 -2.27
C VAL A 79 9.01 10.70 -2.51
N PRO A 80 8.56 11.62 -3.39
CA PRO A 80 7.17 12.06 -3.43
C PRO A 80 6.28 11.10 -4.24
N GLN A 81 6.19 9.86 -3.79
CA GLN A 81 5.49 8.77 -4.48
C GLN A 81 4.39 8.24 -3.56
N ILE A 82 3.15 8.69 -3.75
CA ILE A 82 2.00 8.25 -2.95
C ILE A 82 1.44 6.94 -3.53
N GLY A 83 1.29 5.94 -2.68
CA GLY A 83 0.87 4.57 -3.00
C GLY A 83 0.82 3.71 -1.76
N TYR A 84 0.88 2.39 -1.93
CA TYR A 84 0.75 1.45 -0.80
C TYR A 84 1.82 1.63 0.28
N VAL A 85 3.05 2.02 -0.09
CA VAL A 85 4.17 2.19 0.85
C VAL A 85 3.85 3.22 1.94
N ASN A 86 3.17 4.31 1.56
CA ASN A 86 2.85 5.41 2.47
C ASN A 86 1.83 4.98 3.55
N PHE A 87 1.09 3.90 3.32
CA PHE A 87 0.06 3.38 4.24
C PHE A 87 0.58 2.29 5.17
N PHE A 88 1.88 1.96 5.18
CA PHE A 88 2.39 0.92 6.08
C PHE A 88 2.11 1.19 7.57
N PRO A 89 2.24 2.42 8.09
CA PRO A 89 1.86 2.72 9.47
C PRO A 89 0.36 2.50 9.73
N PHE A 90 -0.49 2.85 8.77
CA PHE A 90 -1.94 2.60 8.82
C PHE A 90 -2.25 1.09 8.78
N MET A 91 -1.66 0.35 7.84
CA MET A 91 -1.82 -1.11 7.69
C MET A 91 -1.32 -1.89 8.90
N GLY A 92 -0.28 -1.37 9.57
CA GLY A 92 0.27 -1.90 10.80
C GLY A 92 -0.50 -1.50 12.06
N ARG A 93 -1.56 -0.68 11.94
CA ARG A 93 -2.36 -0.16 13.05
C ARG A 93 -1.54 0.61 14.10
N ILE A 94 -0.42 1.22 13.67
CA ILE A 94 0.49 1.96 14.54
C ILE A 94 -0.10 3.33 14.90
N ILE A 95 -0.91 3.90 14.02
CA ILE A 95 -1.51 5.23 14.20
C ILE A 95 -2.66 5.13 15.22
N PRO A 96 -2.65 5.91 16.32
CA PRO A 96 -3.74 5.90 17.29
C PRO A 96 -5.09 6.33 16.68
N SER A 97 -6.20 5.74 17.15
CA SER A 97 -7.56 6.01 16.63
C SER A 97 -8.01 7.47 16.78
N GLY A 98 -7.47 8.20 17.76
CA GLY A 98 -7.70 9.63 17.99
C GLY A 98 -6.76 10.57 17.26
N SER A 99 -5.75 10.07 16.52
CA SER A 99 -4.75 10.91 15.86
C SER A 99 -5.29 11.57 14.60
N TRP A 100 -5.08 12.87 14.43
CA TRP A 100 -5.41 13.60 13.20
C TRP A 100 -4.69 13.03 11.95
N ILE A 101 -3.56 12.34 12.14
CA ILE A 101 -2.86 11.66 11.06
C ILE A 101 -3.74 10.54 10.47
N LEU A 102 -4.53 9.85 11.30
CA LEU A 102 -5.46 8.83 10.83
C LEU A 102 -6.48 9.42 9.85
N GLU A 103 -6.98 10.63 10.13
CA GLU A 103 -7.86 11.34 9.20
C GLU A 103 -7.21 11.55 7.84
N LYS A 104 -5.95 12.01 7.82
CA LYS A 104 -5.20 12.23 6.58
C LYS A 104 -4.96 10.95 5.80
N GLN A 105 -4.67 9.84 6.48
CA GLN A 105 -4.57 8.54 5.83
C GLN A 105 -5.91 8.13 5.20
N LEU A 106 -7.02 8.27 5.93
CA LEU A 106 -8.36 7.96 5.41
C LEU A 106 -8.75 8.86 4.23
N GLU A 107 -8.40 10.16 4.26
CA GLU A 107 -8.60 11.10 3.15
C GLU A 107 -7.82 10.68 1.90
N LEU A 108 -6.54 10.33 2.04
CA LEU A 108 -5.71 9.88 0.93
C LEU A 108 -6.22 8.58 0.32
N ILE A 109 -6.57 7.59 1.16
CA ILE A 109 -7.08 6.30 0.73
C ILE A 109 -8.41 6.47 -0.03
N SER A 110 -9.37 7.20 0.54
CA SER A 110 -10.71 7.40 -0.05
C SER A 110 -10.74 8.30 -1.29
N ASN A 111 -9.61 8.92 -1.64
CA ASN A 111 -9.56 9.83 -2.78
C ASN A 111 -9.62 9.08 -4.12
N ARG A 112 -10.78 9.17 -4.79
CA ARG A 112 -11.07 8.57 -6.11
C ARG A 112 -10.20 9.13 -7.24
N SER A 113 -9.76 10.38 -7.12
CA SER A 113 -8.85 11.00 -8.09
C SER A 113 -7.41 10.51 -7.94
N LEU A 114 -7.05 9.91 -6.81
CA LEU A 114 -5.72 9.39 -6.51
C LEU A 114 -5.66 7.87 -6.58
N LEU A 115 -6.30 7.18 -5.62
CA LEU A 115 -6.07 5.77 -5.32
C LEU A 115 -7.34 4.92 -5.38
N TRP A 116 -8.48 5.46 -4.95
CA TRP A 116 -9.72 4.69 -4.87
C TRP A 116 -10.31 4.39 -6.25
N THR A 117 -10.78 3.16 -6.44
CA THR A 117 -11.50 2.71 -7.65
C THR A 117 -12.69 1.83 -7.26
N ASP A 118 -13.55 1.53 -8.23
CA ASP A 118 -14.69 0.61 -8.02
C ASP A 118 -14.27 -0.88 -8.00
N TYR A 119 -12.97 -1.16 -8.11
CA TYR A 119 -12.37 -2.50 -8.15
C TYR A 119 -11.33 -2.75 -7.04
N GLY A 120 -11.05 -1.73 -6.21
CA GLY A 120 -9.99 -1.76 -5.19
C GLY A 120 -9.08 -0.51 -5.23
N LEU A 121 -8.05 -0.48 -4.39
CA LEU A 121 -7.09 0.63 -4.34
C LEU A 121 -5.95 0.42 -5.33
N ARG A 122 -5.56 1.47 -6.05
CA ARG A 122 -4.35 1.49 -6.90
C ARG A 122 -3.09 1.34 -6.07
N SER A 123 -2.08 0.65 -6.60
CA SER A 123 -0.77 0.55 -5.94
C SER A 123 0.00 1.87 -5.87
N LEU A 124 -0.28 2.78 -6.79
CA LEU A 124 0.36 4.09 -6.90
C LEU A 124 -0.67 5.12 -7.37
N ALA A 125 -0.65 6.31 -6.78
CA ALA A 125 -1.60 7.38 -7.05
C ALA A 125 -1.43 7.93 -8.47
N LYS A 126 -2.53 8.39 -9.08
CA LYS A 126 -2.51 8.99 -10.42
C LYS A 126 -1.63 10.24 -10.54
N THR A 127 -1.34 10.92 -9.42
CA THR A 127 -0.47 12.11 -9.36
C THR A 127 1.02 11.76 -9.32
N SER A 128 1.38 10.50 -9.07
CA SER A 128 2.77 10.05 -9.09
C SER A 128 3.36 10.21 -10.49
N SER A 129 4.60 10.72 -10.54
CA SER A 129 5.36 10.81 -11.79
C SER A 129 5.67 9.46 -12.42
N LEU A 130 5.51 8.34 -11.69
CA LEU A 130 5.75 6.99 -12.15
C LEU A 130 4.46 6.21 -12.47
N TYR A 131 3.28 6.82 -12.25
CA TYR A 131 1.99 6.16 -12.51
C TYR A 131 1.91 5.62 -13.94
N MET A 132 1.67 4.31 -14.06
CA MET A 132 1.60 3.53 -15.29
C MET A 132 2.80 3.69 -16.24
N LYS A 133 3.96 4.17 -15.75
CA LYS A 133 5.18 4.26 -16.54
C LYS A 133 5.96 2.96 -16.54
N TYR A 134 6.46 2.59 -17.72
CA TYR A 134 7.43 1.51 -17.89
C TYR A 134 8.73 1.81 -17.14
N ASN A 135 9.42 0.78 -16.67
CA ASN A 135 10.73 0.92 -16.05
C ASN A 135 11.87 0.85 -17.07
N THR A 136 11.70 -0.03 -18.05
CA THR A 136 12.57 -0.18 -19.23
C THR A 136 11.69 -0.45 -20.45
N GLU A 137 12.29 -0.69 -21.62
CA GLU A 137 11.54 -1.05 -22.83
C GLU A 137 10.63 -2.27 -22.64
N HIS A 138 11.06 -3.25 -21.83
CA HIS A 138 10.37 -4.53 -21.69
C HIS A 138 9.69 -4.71 -20.33
N GLU A 139 9.91 -3.80 -19.37
CA GLU A 139 9.33 -3.86 -18.04
C GLU A 139 8.14 -2.91 -17.91
N ALA A 140 6.95 -3.45 -18.18
CA ALA A 140 5.67 -2.78 -17.99
C ALA A 140 5.45 -2.34 -16.53
N PRO A 141 4.59 -1.33 -16.28
CA PRO A 141 4.21 -0.95 -14.92
C PRO A 141 3.57 -2.14 -14.19
N TYR A 142 4.19 -2.53 -13.07
CA TYR A 142 3.71 -3.59 -12.20
C TYR A 142 3.06 -2.97 -10.95
N TRP A 143 3.84 -2.57 -9.94
CA TRP A 143 3.36 -1.84 -8.75
C TRP A 143 3.15 -0.34 -8.98
N ARG A 144 2.87 0.09 -10.22
CA ARG A 144 2.73 1.50 -10.61
C ARG A 144 1.29 1.91 -10.97
N GLY A 145 0.28 1.22 -10.45
CA GLY A 145 -1.11 1.64 -10.59
C GLY A 145 -2.13 0.50 -10.52
N THR A 146 -1.73 -0.74 -10.82
CA THR A 146 -2.62 -1.91 -10.74
C THR A 146 -3.04 -2.20 -9.30
N ILE A 147 -4.09 -3.00 -9.16
CA ILE A 147 -4.71 -3.32 -7.86
C ILE A 147 -4.20 -4.68 -7.41
N TRP A 148 -3.63 -4.74 -6.21
CA TRP A 148 -3.09 -5.96 -5.63
C TRP A 148 -3.84 -6.34 -4.36
N ILE A 149 -4.25 -7.61 -4.28
CA ILE A 149 -5.19 -8.08 -3.27
C ILE A 149 -4.54 -8.22 -1.89
N ASN A 150 -3.26 -8.59 -1.80
CA ASN A 150 -2.51 -8.62 -0.53
C ASN A 150 -2.48 -7.24 0.16
N MET A 151 -2.19 -6.17 -0.56
CA MET A 151 -2.12 -4.82 0.02
C MET A 151 -3.52 -4.29 0.35
N ASN A 152 -4.50 -4.53 -0.53
CA ASN A 152 -5.90 -4.21 -0.24
C ASN A 152 -6.45 -4.96 0.97
N TYR A 153 -6.06 -6.23 1.17
CA TYR A 153 -6.41 -7.00 2.36
C TYR A 153 -5.88 -6.34 3.64
N ARG A 154 -4.62 -5.87 3.63
CA ARG A 154 -4.04 -5.17 4.78
C ARG A 154 -4.75 -3.85 5.07
N VAL A 155 -5.10 -3.08 4.04
CA VAL A 155 -5.88 -1.84 4.21
C VAL A 155 -7.29 -2.14 4.75
N LEU A 156 -7.98 -3.15 4.22
CA LEU A 156 -9.27 -3.59 4.74
C LEU A 156 -9.20 -4.02 6.20
N SER A 157 -8.18 -4.80 6.54
CA SER A 157 -7.94 -5.27 7.91
C SER A 157 -7.72 -4.12 8.89
N ALA A 158 -7.00 -3.08 8.48
CA ALA A 158 -6.83 -1.87 9.29
C ALA A 158 -8.13 -1.04 9.36
N LEU A 159 -8.85 -0.87 8.25
CA LEU A 159 -10.15 -0.18 8.25
C LEU A 159 -11.17 -0.87 9.17
N HIS A 160 -11.19 -2.21 9.18
CA HIS A 160 -12.03 -2.99 10.09
C HIS A 160 -11.67 -2.68 11.56
N HIS A 161 -10.39 -2.77 11.91
CA HIS A 161 -9.91 -2.42 13.26
C HIS A 161 -10.33 -0.99 13.67
N TYR A 162 -10.03 0.01 12.84
CA TYR A 162 -10.41 1.40 13.15
C TYR A 162 -11.93 1.65 13.13
N SER A 163 -12.72 0.75 12.55
CA SER A 163 -14.18 0.82 12.62
C SER A 163 -14.76 0.30 13.95
N GLU A 164 -13.96 -0.45 14.71
CA GLU A 164 -14.33 -1.02 16.00
C GLU A 164 -13.72 -0.22 17.16
N GLU A 165 -12.55 0.38 16.95
CA GLU A 165 -11.90 1.27 17.92
C GLU A 165 -12.70 2.55 18.16
N SER A 166 -12.79 2.96 19.42
CA SER A 166 -13.38 4.25 19.76
C SER A 166 -12.48 5.39 19.28
N GLY A 167 -13.06 6.35 18.54
CA GLY A 167 -12.34 7.51 18.04
C GLY A 167 -13.20 8.37 17.10
N PRO A 168 -12.77 9.61 16.82
CA PRO A 168 -13.53 10.53 15.97
C PRO A 168 -13.71 10.05 14.52
N TYR A 169 -12.87 9.10 14.07
CA TYR A 169 -12.85 8.61 12.69
C TYR A 169 -13.49 7.23 12.49
N GLN A 170 -14.08 6.66 13.53
CA GLN A 170 -14.64 5.31 13.54
C GLN A 170 -15.67 5.08 12.42
N GLU A 171 -16.68 5.95 12.31
CA GLU A 171 -17.75 5.81 11.30
C GLU A 171 -17.22 6.03 9.86
N LYS A 172 -16.19 6.87 9.68
CA LYS A 172 -15.52 7.06 8.39
C LYS A 172 -14.79 5.78 7.98
N ALA A 173 -14.01 5.17 8.90
CA ALA A 173 -13.33 3.91 8.66
C ALA A 173 -14.33 2.77 8.35
N LYS A 174 -15.44 2.69 9.08
CA LYS A 174 -16.53 1.73 8.86
C LYS A 174 -17.17 1.84 7.49
N THR A 175 -17.43 3.06 7.04
CA THR A 175 -18.02 3.33 5.72
C THR A 175 -17.07 2.90 4.62
N MET A 176 -15.80 3.32 4.72
CA MET A 176 -14.75 2.94 3.77
C MET A 176 -14.52 1.43 3.74
N TYR A 177 -14.49 0.76 4.90
CA TYR A 177 -14.35 -0.70 5.00
C TYR A 177 -15.43 -1.42 4.17
N LYS A 178 -16.70 -1.07 4.40
CA LYS A 178 -17.85 -1.69 3.71
C LYS A 178 -17.77 -1.50 2.19
N GLU A 179 -17.45 -0.28 1.75
CA GLU A 179 -17.38 0.04 0.33
C GLU A 179 -16.21 -0.65 -0.36
N LEU A 180 -14.99 -0.56 0.21
CA LEU A 180 -13.80 -1.18 -0.37
C LEU A 180 -13.94 -2.70 -0.46
N ARG A 181 -14.48 -3.32 0.60
CA ARG A 181 -14.72 -4.77 0.65
C ARG A 181 -15.68 -5.21 -0.44
N SER A 182 -16.80 -4.49 -0.60
CA SER A 182 -17.78 -4.75 -1.65
C SER A 182 -17.17 -4.63 -3.05
N ASN A 183 -16.40 -3.57 -3.31
CA ASN A 183 -15.72 -3.34 -4.58
C ASN A 183 -14.76 -4.50 -4.95
N LEU A 184 -13.93 -4.90 -3.99
CA LEU A 184 -12.96 -5.99 -4.17
C LEU A 184 -13.64 -7.34 -4.43
N ILE A 185 -14.57 -7.75 -3.56
CA ILE A 185 -15.27 -9.05 -3.70
C ILE A 185 -16.05 -9.09 -5.01
N ARG A 186 -16.83 -8.04 -5.32
CA ARG A 186 -17.62 -7.98 -6.55
C ARG A 186 -16.73 -8.10 -7.79
N ASN A 187 -15.60 -7.38 -7.84
CA ASN A 187 -14.70 -7.45 -8.97
C ASN A 187 -14.04 -8.83 -9.14
N MET A 188 -13.56 -9.43 -8.04
CA MET A 188 -12.92 -10.75 -8.09
C MET A 188 -13.90 -11.85 -8.46
N VAL A 189 -15.11 -11.85 -7.89
CA VAL A 189 -16.18 -12.80 -8.24
C VAL A 189 -16.58 -12.65 -9.71
N HIS A 190 -16.72 -11.42 -10.21
CA HIS A 190 -17.02 -11.17 -11.61
C HIS A 190 -15.94 -11.74 -12.55
N ASN A 191 -14.66 -11.49 -12.26
CA ASN A 191 -13.56 -12.07 -13.03
C ASN A 191 -13.55 -13.59 -12.96
N TYR A 192 -13.76 -14.17 -11.78
CA TYR A 192 -13.81 -15.62 -11.61
C TYR A 192 -14.96 -16.25 -12.41
N GLN A 193 -16.16 -15.65 -12.40
CA GLN A 193 -17.30 -16.11 -13.18
C GLN A 193 -17.06 -16.01 -14.70
N GLN A 194 -16.38 -14.96 -15.15
CA GLN A 194 -16.11 -14.75 -16.58
C GLN A 194 -14.97 -15.61 -17.12
N THR A 195 -13.91 -15.81 -16.34
CA THR A 195 -12.66 -16.41 -16.84
C THR A 195 -12.32 -17.75 -16.18
N GLY A 196 -13.02 -18.14 -15.10
CA GLY A 196 -12.70 -19.33 -14.30
C GLY A 196 -11.46 -19.20 -13.42
N PHE A 197 -10.88 -18.00 -13.28
CA PHE A 197 -9.60 -17.80 -12.60
C PHE A 197 -9.59 -16.64 -11.61
N LEU A 198 -8.79 -16.80 -10.56
CA LEU A 198 -8.24 -15.69 -9.79
C LEU A 198 -6.93 -15.24 -10.42
N TRP A 199 -6.67 -13.95 -10.36
CA TRP A 199 -5.54 -13.30 -11.01
C TRP A 199 -4.60 -12.67 -9.99
N GLU A 200 -3.34 -12.51 -10.38
CA GLU A 200 -2.30 -11.91 -9.54
C GLU A 200 -2.62 -10.47 -9.13
N GLN A 201 -3.10 -9.69 -10.09
CA GLN A 201 -3.47 -8.29 -9.96
C GLN A 201 -4.68 -7.97 -10.86
N TYR A 202 -5.29 -6.80 -10.64
CA TYR A 202 -6.46 -6.34 -11.40
C TYR A 202 -6.19 -4.95 -11.99
N ASP A 203 -6.75 -4.70 -13.18
CA ASP A 203 -6.65 -3.42 -13.87
C ASP A 203 -7.46 -2.33 -13.16
N GLN A 204 -6.83 -1.18 -12.96
CA GLN A 204 -7.38 -0.04 -12.20
C GLN A 204 -8.42 0.80 -12.95
N VAL A 205 -8.67 0.50 -14.24
CA VAL A 205 -9.64 1.21 -15.09
C VAL A 205 -10.87 0.37 -15.32
N ASN A 206 -10.71 -0.92 -15.60
CA ASN A 206 -11.81 -1.81 -15.97
C ASN A 206 -11.97 -3.04 -15.08
N GLY A 207 -11.13 -3.21 -14.06
CA GLY A 207 -11.24 -4.30 -13.09
C GLY A 207 -10.84 -5.68 -13.62
N LYS A 208 -10.43 -5.80 -14.90
CA LYS A 208 -10.06 -7.10 -15.47
C LYS A 208 -8.81 -7.68 -14.81
N GLY A 209 -8.82 -8.98 -14.59
CA GLY A 209 -7.66 -9.73 -14.14
C GLY A 209 -6.47 -9.57 -15.08
N LYS A 210 -5.27 -9.44 -14.51
CA LYS A 210 -4.02 -9.21 -15.22
C LYS A 210 -2.87 -9.97 -14.54
N GLY A 211 -1.86 -10.31 -15.32
CA GLY A 211 -0.67 -11.02 -14.83
C GLY A 211 -0.90 -12.53 -14.78
N ALA A 212 -0.23 -13.20 -13.85
CA ALA A 212 -0.32 -14.65 -13.73
C ALA A 212 -1.73 -15.12 -13.35
N HIS A 213 -2.14 -16.27 -13.92
CA HIS A 213 -3.35 -17.00 -13.56
C HIS A 213 -3.16 -18.52 -13.87
N PRO A 214 -3.80 -19.44 -13.12
CA PRO A 214 -4.49 -19.19 -11.86
C PRO A 214 -3.54 -18.67 -10.79
N PHE A 215 -3.96 -17.64 -10.04
CA PHE A 215 -3.19 -17.09 -8.94
C PHE A 215 -3.97 -17.24 -7.64
N THR A 216 -4.02 -18.45 -7.11
CA THR A 216 -4.53 -18.76 -5.76
C THR A 216 -3.45 -18.55 -4.69
N GLY A 217 -2.53 -17.61 -4.93
CA GLY A 217 -1.57 -17.11 -3.94
C GLY A 217 -2.26 -16.17 -2.95
N TRP A 218 -1.72 -14.97 -2.75
CA TRP A 218 -2.36 -14.00 -1.85
C TRP A 218 -3.78 -13.58 -2.29
N THR A 219 -4.17 -13.76 -3.55
CA THR A 219 -5.52 -13.43 -4.02
C THR A 219 -6.58 -14.32 -3.34
N SER A 220 -6.19 -15.48 -2.80
CA SER A 220 -7.05 -16.35 -1.98
C SER A 220 -7.52 -15.67 -0.68
N THR A 221 -6.89 -14.58 -0.24
CA THR A 221 -7.36 -13.77 0.90
C THR A 221 -8.76 -13.18 0.67
N VAL A 222 -9.31 -13.21 -0.55
CA VAL A 222 -10.73 -12.93 -0.81
C VAL A 222 -11.67 -13.74 0.08
N VAL A 223 -11.32 -14.99 0.40
CA VAL A 223 -12.13 -15.84 1.29
C VAL A 223 -12.15 -15.26 2.71
N LEU A 224 -11.00 -14.78 3.20
CA LEU A 224 -10.91 -14.10 4.51
C LEU A 224 -11.69 -12.79 4.52
N MET A 225 -11.62 -12.01 3.44
CA MET A 225 -12.44 -10.81 3.28
C MET A 225 -13.94 -11.14 3.32
N MET A 226 -14.37 -12.19 2.61
CA MET A 226 -15.78 -12.63 2.62
C MET A 226 -16.23 -13.12 3.99
N ALA A 227 -15.36 -13.78 4.75
CA ALA A 227 -15.63 -14.22 6.11
C ALA A 227 -15.49 -13.10 7.17
N GLU A 228 -14.95 -11.94 6.80
CA GLU A 228 -14.59 -10.85 7.73
C GLU A 228 -13.61 -11.32 8.83
N ALA A 229 -12.78 -12.30 8.48
CA ALA A 229 -11.82 -12.91 9.38
C ALA A 229 -10.45 -12.25 9.19
N TYR A 230 -10.15 -11.27 10.03
CA TYR A 230 -8.88 -10.55 10.03
C TYR A 230 -8.06 -10.87 11.28
N ASP A 231 -6.74 -10.97 11.12
CA ASP A 231 -5.85 -11.21 12.25
C ASP A 231 -5.85 -10.03 13.23
N ILE A 232 -5.71 -10.33 14.52
CA ILE A 232 -5.36 -9.36 15.55
C ILE A 232 -3.83 -9.25 15.56
N ILE A 233 -3.30 -8.03 15.45
CA ILE A 233 -1.85 -7.75 15.43
C ILE A 233 -1.41 -7.38 16.84
#